data_AF-A0A369W893-F1
#
_entry.id   AF-A0A369W893-F1
#
_cell.length_a   1.000
_cell.length_b   1.000
_cell.length_c   1.000
_cell.angle_alpha   90.00
_cell.angle_beta   90.00
_cell.angle_gamma   90.00
#
_symmetry.space_group_name_H-M   'P 1'
#
loop_
_entity.id
_entity.type
_entity.pdbx_description
1 polymer ?
#
loop_
_entity_poly.entity_id
_entity_poly.type
_entity_poly.pdbx_seq_one_letter_code
_entity_poly.pdbx_strand_id
1 'polypeptide(L)'
;MIPAGYLYKSVVTKPDWLESDRIKAIYSLSGCVSEDFCDWIDHWKHNGYWLFDSPDVMEALAAANGIDLKGMTLFFYRVYHRQWNQQTGSWESFQPEASLPTQVKLPERAVAAGYDVTSFSTQNAAECSPLSCNLMAQEITVNKYCLLSSLEAAKRLIESGTFAQCEPGPYRIVEVCRIEKI
;
A
#
# COMPACT_ATOMS: atom_id res chain seq x y z
N MET A 1 -10.39 3.88 9.58
CA MET A 1 -9.52 3.00 8.79
C MET A 1 -9.98 1.57 9.00
N ILE A 2 -10.01 0.74 7.97
CA ILE A 2 -10.45 -0.66 8.00
C ILE A 2 -9.21 -1.55 7.81
N PRO A 3 -8.98 -2.60 8.62
CA PRO A 3 -7.94 -3.59 8.37
C PRO A 3 -8.08 -4.19 6.96
N ALA A 4 -7.05 -4.03 6.13
CA ALA A 4 -7.06 -4.50 4.74
C ALA A 4 -6.27 -5.80 4.59
N GLY A 5 -5.15 -5.93 5.30
CA GLY A 5 -4.36 -7.17 5.32
C GLY A 5 -2.87 -6.91 5.42
N TYR A 6 -2.09 -7.92 5.04
CA TYR A 6 -0.63 -7.92 5.11
C TYR A 6 -0.01 -8.10 3.73
N LEU A 7 1.24 -7.66 3.60
CA LEU A 7 2.08 -7.97 2.46
C LEU A 7 3.56 -7.93 2.86
N TYR A 8 4.32 -8.94 2.43
CA TYR A 8 5.78 -8.86 2.43
C TYR A 8 6.23 -8.06 1.20
N LYS A 9 7.14 -7.09 1.40
CA LYS A 9 7.72 -6.31 0.31
C LYS A 9 9.24 -6.33 0.33
N SER A 10 9.83 -6.38 -0.86
CA SER A 10 11.23 -6.04 -1.10
C SER A 10 11.37 -4.52 -1.14
N VAL A 11 11.79 -3.94 -0.02
CA VAL A 11 11.79 -2.48 0.14
C VAL A 11 12.98 -1.85 -0.56
N VAL A 12 12.70 -0.93 -1.48
CA VAL A 12 13.72 -0.04 -2.04
C VAL A 12 14.24 0.89 -0.94
N THR A 13 15.56 0.92 -0.76
CA THR A 13 16.24 1.82 0.17
C THR A 13 17.10 2.82 -0.58
N LYS A 14 17.16 4.07 -0.09
CA LYS A 14 17.91 5.18 -0.70
C LYS A 14 17.73 5.26 -2.24
N PRO A 15 16.50 5.53 -2.71
CA PRO A 15 16.25 5.66 -4.14
C PRO A 15 17.02 6.88 -4.69
N ASP A 16 18.12 6.65 -5.40
CA ASP A 16 18.96 7.73 -5.95
C ASP A 16 18.17 8.65 -6.91
N TRP A 17 17.18 8.09 -7.62
CA TRP A 17 16.33 8.82 -8.56
C TRP A 17 15.33 9.77 -7.90
N LEU A 18 15.06 9.63 -6.60
CA LEU A 18 14.09 10.48 -5.90
C LEU A 18 14.74 11.76 -5.34
N GLU A 19 16.04 11.97 -5.62
CA GLU A 19 16.84 13.17 -5.33
C GLU A 19 16.57 13.79 -3.94
N SER A 20 16.38 12.94 -2.93
CA SER A 20 16.00 13.37 -1.59
C SER A 20 16.77 12.62 -0.52
N ASP A 21 17.70 13.33 0.14
CA ASP A 21 18.44 12.79 1.28
C ASP A 21 17.55 12.44 2.48
N ARG A 22 16.31 12.92 2.50
CA ARG A 22 15.35 12.66 3.58
C ARG A 22 14.72 11.28 3.46
N ILE A 23 14.51 10.79 2.24
CA ILE A 23 13.83 9.51 1.98
C ILE A 23 14.86 8.40 2.09
N LYS A 24 14.63 7.50 3.06
CA LYS A 24 15.53 6.39 3.37
C LYS A 24 15.02 5.07 2.81
N ALA A 25 13.71 4.93 2.67
CA ALA A 25 13.06 3.75 2.12
C ALA A 25 11.69 4.11 1.52
N ILE A 26 11.13 3.24 0.68
CA ILE A 26 9.79 3.42 0.10
C ILE A 26 8.87 2.32 0.64
N TYR A 27 7.88 2.70 1.44
CA TYR A 27 6.94 1.78 2.10
C TYR A 27 5.57 1.76 1.40
N SER A 28 5.53 2.00 0.09
CA SER A 28 4.29 2.07 -0.70
C SER A 28 3.50 0.75 -0.69
N LEU A 29 2.18 0.83 -0.82
CA LEU A 29 1.34 -0.36 -1.02
C LEU A 29 1.57 -0.98 -2.40
N SER A 30 1.62 -0.16 -3.47
CA SER A 30 1.86 -0.64 -4.83
C SER A 30 3.19 -1.40 -4.93
N GLY A 31 3.20 -2.43 -5.78
CA GLY A 31 4.39 -3.20 -6.16
C GLY A 31 5.30 -2.51 -7.19
N CYS A 32 4.93 -1.33 -7.71
CA CYS A 32 5.63 -0.64 -8.79
C CYS A 32 7.08 -0.26 -8.45
N VAL A 33 7.36 0.06 -7.18
CA VAL A 33 8.71 0.46 -6.72
C VAL A 33 9.26 -0.53 -5.70
N SER A 34 8.54 -0.74 -4.60
CA SER A 34 8.87 -1.79 -3.63
C SER A 34 8.04 -3.04 -3.96
N GLU A 35 8.69 -4.01 -4.58
CA GLU A 35 8.07 -5.22 -5.13
C GLU A 35 7.38 -6.07 -4.05
N ASP A 36 6.30 -6.74 -4.43
CA ASP A 36 5.67 -7.78 -3.63
C ASP A 36 6.60 -8.99 -3.50
N PHE A 37 6.40 -9.81 -2.46
CA PHE A 37 7.23 -11.00 -2.24
C PHE A 37 7.20 -12.01 -3.40
N CYS A 38 6.10 -12.07 -4.16
CA CYS A 38 5.98 -12.79 -5.42
C CYS A 38 4.77 -12.29 -6.22
N ASP A 39 4.62 -12.78 -7.45
CA ASP A 39 3.33 -12.74 -8.15
C ASP A 39 2.39 -13.78 -7.51
N TRP A 40 1.44 -13.32 -6.70
CA TRP A 40 0.63 -14.20 -5.85
C TRP A 40 -0.81 -14.38 -6.32
N ILE A 41 -1.22 -13.69 -7.39
CA ILE A 41 -2.62 -13.61 -7.84
C ILE A 41 -3.18 -15.00 -8.13
N ASP A 42 -2.44 -15.82 -8.88
CA ASP A 42 -2.90 -17.15 -9.31
C ASP A 42 -3.01 -18.18 -8.18
N HIS A 43 -2.57 -17.85 -6.96
CA HIS A 43 -2.70 -18.74 -5.81
C HIS A 43 -4.04 -18.59 -5.07
N TRP A 44 -4.80 -17.52 -5.32
CA TRP A 44 -6.13 -17.27 -4.71
C TRP A 44 -6.15 -17.43 -3.18
N LYS A 45 -5.06 -17.01 -2.52
CA LYS A 45 -4.91 -17.03 -1.05
C LYS A 45 -5.09 -15.65 -0.39
N HIS A 46 -5.27 -14.61 -1.19
CA HIS A 46 -5.56 -13.26 -0.74
C HIS A 46 -7.05 -13.11 -0.35
N ASN A 47 -7.34 -12.08 0.42
CA ASN A 47 -8.68 -11.69 0.84
C ASN A 47 -9.35 -10.75 -0.17
N GLY A 48 -10.52 -10.24 0.18
CA GLY A 48 -11.29 -9.35 -0.70
C GLY A 48 -10.70 -7.95 -0.89
N TYR A 49 -9.69 -7.55 -0.11
CA TYR A 49 -8.87 -6.36 -0.40
C TYR A 49 -7.62 -6.68 -1.21
N TRP A 50 -7.46 -7.93 -1.68
CA TRP A 50 -6.31 -8.39 -2.45
C TRP A 50 -5.00 -8.24 -1.66
N LEU A 51 -5.10 -8.52 -0.35
CA LEU A 51 -4.02 -8.64 0.61
C LEU A 51 -4.18 -9.93 1.41
N PHE A 52 -3.26 -10.25 2.30
CA PHE A 52 -3.34 -11.49 3.09
C PHE A 52 -3.97 -11.24 4.47
N ASP A 53 -4.81 -12.17 4.94
CA ASP A 53 -5.45 -12.05 6.25
C ASP A 53 -4.48 -12.23 7.43
N SER A 54 -3.38 -12.98 7.22
CA SER A 54 -2.30 -13.13 8.19
C SER A 54 -0.94 -13.39 7.51
N PRO A 55 0.19 -13.15 8.21
CA PRO A 55 1.52 -13.49 7.70
C PRO A 55 1.70 -14.98 7.39
N ASP A 56 1.11 -15.85 8.23
CA ASP A 56 1.20 -17.31 8.10
C ASP A 56 0.77 -17.81 6.70
N VAL A 57 -0.22 -17.15 6.07
CA VAL A 57 -0.69 -17.50 4.72
C VAL A 57 0.40 -17.25 3.68
N MET A 58 1.08 -16.11 3.76
CA MET A 58 2.18 -15.77 2.84
C MET A 58 3.41 -16.64 3.10
N GLU A 59 3.70 -16.95 4.36
CA GLU A 59 4.84 -17.81 4.74
C GLU A 59 4.65 -19.24 4.24
N ALA A 60 3.45 -19.79 4.36
CA ALA A 60 3.11 -21.09 3.78
C ALA A 60 3.22 -21.08 2.24
N LEU A 61 2.75 -20.00 1.60
CA LEU A 61 2.83 -19.85 0.16
C LEU A 61 4.29 -19.73 -0.32
N ALA A 62 5.10 -18.96 0.38
CA ALA A 62 6.51 -18.78 0.10
C ALA A 62 7.27 -20.11 0.23
N ALA A 63 7.03 -20.85 1.32
CA ALA A 63 7.62 -22.17 1.53
C ALA A 63 7.23 -23.17 0.44
N ALA A 64 5.96 -23.18 0.01
CA ALA A 64 5.47 -24.07 -1.04
C ALA A 64 6.07 -23.79 -2.43
N ASN A 65 6.47 -22.55 -2.69
CA ASN A 65 7.00 -22.12 -3.99
C ASN A 65 8.50 -21.77 -3.96
N GLY A 66 9.21 -22.05 -2.86
CA GLY A 66 10.65 -21.79 -2.74
C GLY A 66 11.04 -20.30 -2.75
N ILE A 67 10.14 -19.42 -2.30
CA ILE A 67 10.38 -17.97 -2.22
C ILE A 67 11.10 -17.66 -0.91
N ASP A 68 12.24 -16.97 -0.98
CA ASP A 68 12.98 -16.52 0.21
C ASP A 68 12.42 -15.19 0.72
N LEU A 69 11.77 -15.21 1.89
CA LEU A 69 11.28 -14.00 2.57
C LEU A 69 12.35 -13.30 3.40
N LYS A 70 13.58 -13.83 3.47
CA LYS A 70 14.67 -13.22 4.24
C LYS A 70 15.03 -11.85 3.67
N GLY A 71 15.14 -10.86 4.56
CA GLY A 71 15.44 -9.48 4.19
C GLY A 71 14.23 -8.66 3.71
N MET A 72 13.09 -9.31 3.43
CA MET A 72 11.84 -8.60 3.15
C MET A 72 11.25 -7.96 4.41
N THR A 73 10.48 -6.88 4.21
CA THR A 73 9.76 -6.21 5.28
C THR A 73 8.29 -6.60 5.24
N LEU A 74 7.75 -7.02 6.39
CA LEU A 74 6.34 -7.31 6.55
C LEU A 74 5.58 -6.03 6.91
N PHE A 75 4.54 -5.74 6.14
CA PHE A 75 3.63 -4.63 6.39
C PHE A 75 2.23 -5.12 6.72
N PHE A 76 1.53 -4.30 7.48
CA PHE A 76 0.11 -4.38 7.73
C PHE A 76 -0.53 -3.09 7.25
N TYR A 77 -1.64 -3.20 6.52
CA TYR A 77 -2.31 -2.10 5.88
C TYR A 77 -3.70 -1.91 6.44
N ARG A 78 -4.08 -0.64 6.60
CA ARG A 78 -5.48 -0.27 6.76
C ARG A 78 -5.88 0.70 5.69
N VAL A 79 -7.09 0.56 5.17
CA VAL A 79 -7.61 1.43 4.12
C VAL A 79 -8.66 2.40 4.69
N TYR A 80 -8.69 3.63 4.15
CA TYR A 80 -9.81 4.52 4.41
C TYR A 80 -11.08 3.94 3.77
N HIS A 81 -12.23 4.07 4.43
CA HIS A 81 -13.47 3.39 4.01
C HIS A 81 -14.12 3.95 2.73
N ARG A 82 -13.50 4.98 2.13
CA ARG A 82 -13.93 5.60 0.87
C ARG A 82 -12.73 5.70 -0.06
N GLN A 83 -13.02 5.70 -1.35
CA GLN A 83 -12.06 5.96 -2.41
C GLN A 83 -12.42 7.27 -3.11
N TRP A 84 -11.44 7.92 -3.70
CA TRP A 84 -11.64 9.13 -4.48
C TRP A 84 -11.81 8.78 -5.95
N ASN A 85 -12.98 9.13 -6.48
CA ASN A 85 -13.27 9.03 -7.89
C ASN A 85 -12.79 10.32 -8.59
N GLN A 86 -11.67 10.23 -9.31
CA GLN A 86 -11.11 11.37 -10.02
C GLN A 86 -12.03 11.91 -11.12
N GLN A 87 -12.89 11.07 -11.71
CA GLN A 87 -13.78 11.49 -12.80
C GLN A 87 -14.92 12.38 -12.28
N THR A 88 -15.47 12.04 -11.12
CA THR A 88 -16.56 12.80 -10.49
C THR A 88 -16.08 13.84 -9.50
N GLY A 89 -14.81 13.79 -9.09
CA GLY A 89 -14.25 14.68 -8.06
C GLY A 89 -14.91 14.46 -6.70
N SER A 90 -15.23 13.22 -6.34
CA SER A 90 -15.97 12.91 -5.13
C SER A 90 -15.49 11.64 -4.43
N TRP A 91 -15.71 11.60 -3.11
CA TRP A 91 -15.51 10.40 -2.31
C TRP A 91 -16.69 9.44 -2.46
N GLU A 92 -16.41 8.20 -2.84
CA GLU A 92 -17.39 7.13 -2.94
C GLU A 92 -17.05 5.96 -2.01
N SER A 93 -18.07 5.23 -1.58
CA SER A 93 -17.88 4.00 -0.81
C SER A 93 -17.36 2.90 -1.74
N PHE A 94 -16.46 2.06 -1.23
CA PHE A 94 -16.09 0.80 -1.85
C PHE A 94 -16.10 -0.31 -0.80
N GLN A 95 -16.07 -1.56 -1.24
CA GLN A 95 -16.09 -2.75 -0.38
C GLN A 95 -15.05 -3.76 -0.89
N PRO A 96 -14.58 -4.67 -0.04
CA PRO A 96 -13.77 -5.79 -0.50
C PRO A 96 -14.58 -6.67 -1.46
N GLU A 97 -13.89 -7.41 -2.33
CA GLU A 97 -14.48 -8.39 -3.24
C GLU A 97 -15.31 -9.42 -2.44
N ALA A 98 -16.62 -9.42 -2.67
CA ALA A 98 -17.58 -10.15 -1.83
C ALA A 98 -17.44 -11.67 -1.95
N SER A 99 -16.92 -12.16 -3.06
CA SER A 99 -16.67 -13.60 -3.26
C SER A 99 -15.46 -14.13 -2.49
N LEU A 100 -14.61 -13.24 -1.95
CA LEU A 100 -13.42 -13.61 -1.19
C LEU A 100 -13.61 -13.34 0.31
N PRO A 101 -13.40 -14.34 1.19
CA PRO A 101 -13.47 -14.10 2.63
C PRO A 101 -12.42 -13.07 3.04
N THR A 102 -12.81 -12.16 3.93
CA THR A 102 -11.91 -11.15 4.49
C THR A 102 -11.96 -11.21 6.01
N GLN A 103 -10.96 -11.88 6.59
CA GLN A 103 -10.88 -12.20 8.01
C GLN A 103 -9.50 -11.81 8.58
N VAL A 104 -9.14 -10.54 8.40
CA VAL A 104 -7.83 -10.01 8.77
C VAL A 104 -7.56 -10.19 10.27
N LYS A 105 -6.54 -10.99 10.60
CA LYS A 105 -6.02 -11.14 11.96
C LYS A 105 -5.23 -9.89 12.32
N LEU A 106 -5.59 -9.18 13.39
CA LEU A 106 -4.85 -7.99 13.79
C LEU A 106 -3.45 -8.35 14.31
N PRO A 107 -2.43 -7.52 14.03
CA PRO A 107 -1.08 -7.77 14.54
C PRO A 107 -1.02 -7.44 16.02
N GLU A 108 -0.24 -8.19 16.79
CA GLU A 108 0.02 -7.88 18.20
C GLU A 108 0.79 -6.57 18.36
N ARG A 109 1.75 -6.32 17.45
CA ARG A 109 2.56 -5.10 17.40
C ARG A 109 2.73 -4.64 15.96
N ALA A 110 2.42 -3.38 15.72
CA ALA A 110 2.63 -2.71 14.45
C ALA A 110 2.95 -1.24 14.68
N VAL A 111 3.94 -0.72 13.97
CA VAL A 111 4.35 0.69 14.05
C VAL A 111 3.81 1.42 12.83
N ALA A 112 2.95 2.41 13.06
CA ALA A 112 2.44 3.27 12.00
C ALA A 112 3.61 4.02 11.34
N ALA A 113 3.77 3.84 10.03
CA ALA A 113 4.82 4.46 9.24
C ALA A 113 4.34 5.71 8.50
N GLY A 114 3.04 5.82 8.21
CA GLY A 114 2.44 6.96 7.53
C GLY A 114 1.28 6.53 6.63
N TYR A 115 0.91 7.41 5.69
CA TYR A 115 -0.18 7.20 4.75
C TYR A 115 0.32 7.23 3.32
N ASP A 116 -0.03 6.21 2.56
CA ASP A 116 0.13 6.14 1.12
C ASP A 116 -1.16 6.58 0.41
N VAL A 117 -1.02 7.07 -0.82
CA VAL A 117 -2.11 7.26 -1.76
C VAL A 117 -1.82 6.32 -2.91
N THR A 118 -2.78 5.45 -3.26
CA THR A 118 -2.55 4.38 -4.22
C THR A 118 -3.67 4.36 -5.25
N SER A 119 -3.34 4.32 -6.54
CA SER A 119 -4.30 4.10 -7.62
C SER A 119 -4.69 2.63 -7.71
N PHE A 120 -5.94 2.38 -8.07
CA PHE A 120 -6.46 1.04 -8.24
C PHE A 120 -7.06 0.85 -9.62
N SER A 121 -6.68 -0.23 -10.30
CA SER A 121 -7.39 -0.73 -11.47
C SER A 121 -8.36 -1.84 -11.05
N THR A 122 -9.46 -1.97 -11.80
CA THR A 122 -10.51 -3.01 -11.59
C THR A 122 -11.00 -3.17 -10.15
N GLN A 123 -10.90 -2.11 -9.33
CA GLN A 123 -11.23 -2.06 -7.89
C GLN A 123 -10.34 -2.90 -6.96
N ASN A 124 -9.35 -3.62 -7.45
CA ASN A 124 -8.61 -4.62 -6.68
C ASN A 124 -7.09 -4.56 -6.83
N ALA A 125 -6.58 -4.19 -8.01
CA ALA A 125 -5.15 -4.15 -8.27
C ALA A 125 -4.57 -2.81 -7.82
N ALA A 126 -3.67 -2.83 -6.85
CA ALA A 126 -2.91 -1.65 -6.42
C ALA A 126 -1.81 -1.34 -7.45
N GLU A 127 -2.11 -0.44 -8.38
CA GLU A 127 -1.27 -0.18 -9.55
C GLU A 127 -0.06 0.67 -9.19
N CYS A 128 -0.30 1.91 -8.74
CA CYS A 128 0.75 2.91 -8.55
C CYS A 128 0.55 3.68 -7.26
N SER A 129 1.65 4.06 -6.63
CA SER A 129 1.67 4.92 -5.44
C SER A 129 2.32 6.26 -5.81
N PRO A 130 1.53 7.30 -6.15
CA PRO A 130 2.06 8.47 -6.83
C PRO A 130 3.17 9.24 -6.10
N LEU A 131 3.21 9.12 -4.77
CA LEU A 131 4.31 9.68 -3.97
C LEU A 131 5.68 9.18 -4.46
N SER A 132 5.79 7.89 -4.80
CA SER A 132 7.04 7.28 -5.24
C SER A 132 7.15 7.13 -6.76
N CYS A 133 6.14 6.59 -7.44
CA CYS A 133 6.27 6.21 -8.87
C CYS A 133 6.14 7.42 -9.82
N ASN A 134 5.37 8.44 -9.45
CA ASN A 134 5.27 9.69 -10.22
C ASN A 134 6.14 10.81 -9.64
N LEU A 135 7.06 10.48 -8.73
CA LEU A 135 7.97 11.44 -8.10
C LEU A 135 7.28 12.56 -7.31
N MET A 136 6.00 12.41 -6.95
CA MET A 136 5.27 13.46 -6.22
C MET A 136 5.88 13.78 -4.85
N ALA A 137 6.69 12.87 -4.28
CA ALA A 137 7.48 13.13 -3.08
C ALA A 137 8.56 14.22 -3.23
N GLN A 138 8.88 14.65 -4.45
CA GLN A 138 9.75 15.81 -4.70
C GLN A 138 9.01 17.13 -4.50
N GLU A 139 7.70 17.15 -4.75
CA GLU A 139 6.84 18.34 -4.65
C GLU A 139 6.05 18.39 -3.34
N ILE A 140 5.78 17.22 -2.76
CA ILE A 140 4.96 17.04 -1.57
C ILE A 140 5.85 16.70 -0.39
N THR A 141 5.58 17.31 0.77
CA THR A 141 6.26 16.94 2.00
C THR A 141 5.86 15.53 2.45
N VAL A 142 6.79 14.60 2.33
CA VAL A 142 6.71 13.23 2.84
C VAL A 142 7.72 12.99 3.96
N ASN A 143 7.50 11.93 4.74
CA ASN A 143 8.44 11.48 5.74
C ASN A 143 9.58 10.62 5.13
N LYS A 144 10.46 10.10 6.00
CA LYS A 144 11.61 9.28 5.59
C LYS A 144 11.26 7.96 4.88
N TYR A 145 9.99 7.56 4.86
CA TYR A 145 9.49 6.34 4.22
C TYR A 145 8.72 6.62 2.91
N CYS A 146 8.80 7.86 2.41
CA CYS A 146 8.01 8.32 1.26
C CYS A 146 6.49 8.29 1.51
N LEU A 147 6.06 8.54 2.76
CA LEU A 147 4.65 8.53 3.16
C LEU A 147 4.21 9.89 3.71
N LEU A 148 2.91 10.16 3.61
CA LEU A 148 2.27 11.33 4.22
C LEU A 148 2.11 11.13 5.73
N SER A 149 2.15 12.23 6.48
CA SER A 149 2.13 12.19 7.95
C SER A 149 0.75 11.95 8.56
N SER A 150 -0.34 12.18 7.82
CA SER A 150 -1.70 11.99 8.33
C SER A 150 -2.74 11.72 7.23
N LEU A 151 -3.83 11.05 7.62
CA LEU A 151 -5.01 10.85 6.77
C LEU A 151 -5.57 12.17 6.22
N GLU A 152 -5.61 13.22 7.04
CA GLU A 152 -6.16 14.51 6.63
C GLU A 152 -5.25 15.24 5.64
N ALA A 153 -3.93 15.05 5.73
CA ALA A 153 -3.02 15.55 4.69
C ALA A 153 -3.26 14.83 3.36
N ALA A 154 -3.42 13.51 3.38
CA ALA A 154 -3.72 12.73 2.19
C ALA A 154 -5.03 13.13 1.52
N LYS A 155 -6.12 13.31 2.30
CA LYS A 155 -7.40 13.79 1.75
C LYS A 155 -7.27 15.15 1.07
N ARG A 156 -6.64 16.13 1.72
CA ARG A 156 -6.47 17.47 1.13
C ARG A 156 -5.70 17.45 -0.18
N LEU A 157 -4.65 16.63 -0.28
CA LEU A 157 -3.87 16.50 -1.52
C LEU A 157 -4.69 15.87 -2.64
N ILE A 158 -5.46 14.83 -2.33
CA ILE A 158 -6.37 14.20 -3.30
C ILE A 158 -7.45 15.20 -3.76
N GLU A 159 -8.13 15.87 -2.83
CA GLU A 159 -9.23 16.79 -3.10
C GLU A 159 -8.78 18.05 -3.86
N SER A 160 -7.55 18.49 -3.67
CA SER A 160 -6.97 19.62 -4.42
C SER A 160 -6.56 19.27 -5.85
N GLY A 161 -6.68 17.99 -6.26
CA GLY A 161 -6.27 17.54 -7.58
C GLY A 161 -4.76 17.42 -7.74
N THR A 162 -3.99 17.34 -6.64
CA THR A 162 -2.52 17.23 -6.67
C THR A 162 -2.06 16.05 -7.54
N PHE A 163 -2.83 14.97 -7.57
CA PHE A 163 -2.50 13.75 -8.32
C PHE A 163 -3.17 13.67 -9.70
N ALA A 164 -3.71 14.77 -10.23
CA ALA A 164 -4.49 14.75 -11.48
C ALA A 164 -3.69 14.34 -12.73
N GLN A 165 -2.36 14.47 -12.70
CA GLN A 165 -1.45 14.07 -13.78
C GLN A 165 -0.72 12.75 -13.50
N CYS A 166 -1.07 12.04 -12.43
CA CYS A 166 -0.53 10.73 -12.07
C CYS A 166 -1.38 9.60 -12.68
N GLU A 167 -1.10 8.33 -12.36
CA GLU A 167 -1.89 7.22 -12.91
C GLU A 167 -3.38 7.37 -12.57
N PRO A 168 -4.28 7.04 -13.51
CA PRO A 168 -5.71 7.09 -13.28
C PRO A 168 -6.12 6.29 -12.05
N GLY A 169 -7.01 6.88 -11.26
CA GLY A 169 -7.62 6.28 -10.09
C GLY A 169 -8.73 5.28 -10.45
N PRO A 170 -9.55 4.88 -9.46
CA PRO A 170 -9.75 5.55 -8.18
C PRO A 170 -8.52 5.54 -7.27
N TYR A 171 -8.39 6.57 -6.42
CA TYR A 171 -7.36 6.60 -5.38
C TYR A 171 -7.90 6.13 -4.05
N ARG A 172 -7.12 5.33 -3.33
CA ARG A 172 -7.39 4.94 -1.94
C ARG A 172 -6.28 5.46 -1.04
N ILE A 173 -6.66 5.90 0.15
CA ILE A 173 -5.70 6.27 1.20
C ILE A 173 -5.46 5.03 2.07
N VAL A 174 -4.19 4.68 2.24
CA VAL A 174 -3.76 3.48 2.95
C VAL A 174 -2.83 3.89 4.09
N GLU A 175 -3.19 3.58 5.33
CA GLU A 175 -2.26 3.61 6.45
C GLU A 175 -1.32 2.41 6.33
N VAL A 176 -0.02 2.68 6.28
CA VAL A 176 1.02 1.67 6.21
C VAL A 176 1.63 1.51 7.60
N CYS A 177 1.60 0.28 8.12
CA CYS A 177 2.22 -0.08 9.38
C CYS A 177 3.30 -1.13 9.14
N ARG A 178 4.48 -0.93 9.72
CA ARG A 178 5.54 -1.95 9.72
C ARG A 178 5.31 -2.91 10.87
N ILE A 179 5.41 -4.21 10.61
CA ILE A 179 5.42 -5.22 11.67
C ILE A 179 6.84 -5.34 12.23
N GLU A 180 6.95 -5.25 13.56
CA GLU A 180 8.20 -5.51 14.27
C GLU A 180 8.30 -7.01 14.52
N LYS A 181 9.43 -7.62 14.11
CA LYS A 181 9.74 -8.99 14.50
C LYS A 181 10.12 -8.98 15.98
N ILE A 182 9.43 -9.79 16.78
CA ILE A 182 9.75 -10.02 18.20
C ILE A 182 10.99 -10.90 18.30
#